data_AF-F8EZ44-F1
#
_entry.id   AF-F8EZ44-F1
#
_cell.length_a   1.000
_cell.length_b   1.000
_cell.length_c   1.000
_cell.angle_alpha   90.00
_cell.angle_beta   90.00
_cell.angle_gamma   90.00
#
_symmetry.space_group_name_H-M   'P 1'
#
loop_
_entity.id
_entity.type
_entity.pdbx_description
1 polymer ?
#
loop_
_entity_poly.entity_id
_entity_poly.type
_entity_poly.pdbx_seq_one_letter_code
_entity_poly.pdbx_strand_id
1 'polypeptide(L)'
;MEEIKDLSWMSQVALGTLERFEVAGYSVVAVSGSKGATYQYRLLFFEPGAKAPFYAINLEHTILGDVILTEQLGSQHHTLEHLAQPQHYESFRIKALERALSYLSTLKKS
;
A
#
# COMPACT_ATOMS: atom_id res chain seq x y z
N MET A 1 -13.75 -4.99 -6.76
CA MET A 1 -12.71 -4.35 -7.63
C MET A 1 -11.71 -5.41 -8.09
N GLU A 2 -10.86 -5.17 -9.11
CA GLU A 2 -9.82 -6.18 -9.46
C GLU A 2 -8.84 -6.34 -8.29
N GLU A 3 -8.62 -7.57 -7.86
CA GLU A 3 -7.71 -7.89 -6.75
C GLU A 3 -6.24 -7.81 -7.19
N ILE A 4 -5.38 -7.45 -6.25
CA ILE A 4 -3.93 -7.50 -6.41
C ILE A 4 -3.49 -8.95 -6.50
N LYS A 5 -2.86 -9.31 -7.64
CA LYS A 5 -2.45 -10.69 -7.95
C LYS A 5 -1.07 -11.05 -7.42
N ASP A 6 -0.22 -10.08 -7.11
CA ASP A 6 1.05 -10.37 -6.44
C ASP A 6 0.75 -10.96 -5.06
N LEU A 7 1.44 -12.03 -4.68
CA LEU A 7 1.17 -12.73 -3.43
C LEU A 7 2.09 -12.30 -2.28
N SER A 8 2.97 -11.32 -2.53
CA SER A 8 3.95 -10.86 -1.55
C SER A 8 3.27 -10.22 -0.33
N TRP A 9 2.07 -9.65 -0.50
CA TRP A 9 1.29 -9.11 0.61
C TRP A 9 0.89 -10.17 1.63
N MET A 10 0.73 -11.45 1.26
CA MET A 10 0.30 -12.48 2.21
C MET A 10 1.34 -12.72 3.30
N SER A 11 2.62 -12.83 2.92
CA SER A 11 3.69 -13.01 3.90
C SER A 11 3.86 -11.75 4.77
N GLN A 12 3.68 -10.57 4.19
CA GLN A 12 3.71 -9.30 4.91
C GLN A 12 2.56 -9.17 5.91
N VAL A 13 1.33 -9.56 5.54
CA VAL A 13 0.20 -9.59 6.47
C VAL A 13 0.44 -10.61 7.58
N ALA A 14 1.00 -11.78 7.27
CA ALA A 14 1.24 -12.82 8.27
C ALA A 14 2.36 -12.44 9.27
N LEU A 15 3.43 -11.80 8.81
CA LEU A 15 4.67 -11.65 9.58
C LEU A 15 5.06 -10.20 9.88
N GLY A 16 4.49 -9.24 9.17
CA GLY A 16 4.87 -7.83 9.18
C GLY A 16 3.71 -6.88 9.42
N THR A 17 2.56 -7.34 9.95
CA THR A 17 1.45 -6.44 10.28
C THR A 17 1.91 -5.40 11.31
N LEU A 18 1.75 -4.12 10.95
CA LEU A 18 2.02 -2.98 11.83
C LEU A 18 0.74 -2.54 12.54
N GLU A 19 -0.35 -2.39 11.80
CA GLU A 19 -1.66 -2.02 12.34
C GLU A 19 -2.81 -2.40 11.39
N ARG A 20 -4.03 -2.37 11.92
CA ARG A 20 -5.28 -2.60 11.19
C ARG A 20 -6.27 -1.51 11.55
N PHE A 21 -6.91 -0.92 10.55
CA PHE A 21 -7.87 0.16 10.75
C PHE A 21 -8.83 0.24 9.56
N GLU A 22 -9.80 1.16 9.62
CA GLU A 22 -10.76 1.38 8.54
C GLU A 22 -10.56 2.76 7.91
N VAL A 23 -10.67 2.83 6.58
CA VAL A 23 -10.67 4.10 5.84
C VAL A 23 -11.82 4.09 4.86
N ALA A 24 -12.73 5.06 5.00
CA ALA A 24 -13.84 5.29 4.08
C ALA A 24 -14.75 4.07 3.83
N GLY A 25 -14.83 3.11 4.76
CA GLY A 25 -15.59 1.87 4.63
C GLY A 25 -14.78 0.66 4.13
N TYR A 26 -13.47 0.82 3.94
CA TYR A 26 -12.56 -0.24 3.52
C TYR A 26 -11.66 -0.66 4.68
N SER A 27 -11.46 -1.96 4.84
CA SER A 27 -10.47 -2.48 5.79
C SER A 27 -9.07 -2.24 5.26
N VAL A 28 -8.20 -1.69 6.10
CA VAL A 28 -6.82 -1.38 5.75
C VAL A 28 -5.88 -2.15 6.67
N VAL A 29 -4.88 -2.80 6.08
CA VAL A 29 -3.80 -3.45 6.81
C VAL A 29 -2.50 -2.77 6.42
N ALA A 30 -1.85 -2.15 7.41
CA ALA A 30 -0.51 -1.64 7.24
C ALA A 30 0.50 -2.75 7.52
N VAL A 31 1.46 -2.93 6.62
CA VAL A 31 2.47 -3.97 6.73
C VAL A 31 3.87 -3.45 6.44
N SER A 32 4.88 -4.06 7.06
CA SER A 32 6.28 -3.88 6.74
C SER A 32 6.82 -5.03 5.91
N GLY A 33 7.82 -4.74 5.07
CA GLY A 33 8.64 -5.76 4.42
C GLY A 33 9.71 -6.32 5.34
N SER A 34 10.17 -7.51 4.99
CA SER A 34 11.40 -8.06 5.56
C SER A 34 12.62 -7.29 5.05
N LYS A 35 13.74 -7.42 5.77
CA LYS A 35 15.01 -6.80 5.36
C LYS A 35 15.40 -7.27 3.94
N GLY A 36 15.61 -6.32 3.03
CA GLY A 36 15.96 -6.59 1.63
C GLY A 36 14.77 -6.87 0.71
N ALA A 37 13.53 -6.79 1.20
CA ALA A 37 12.35 -6.84 0.35
C ALA A 37 12.19 -5.56 -0.48
N THR A 38 11.56 -5.67 -1.65
CA THR A 38 11.21 -4.53 -2.52
C THR A 38 10.31 -3.53 -1.79
N TYR A 39 9.27 -4.02 -1.12
CA TYR A 39 8.31 -3.21 -0.40
C TYR A 39 8.79 -2.99 1.04
N GLN A 40 9.18 -1.76 1.39
CA GLN A 40 9.51 -1.40 2.76
C GLN A 40 8.24 -1.32 3.63
N TYR A 41 7.21 -0.62 3.14
CA TYR A 41 5.90 -0.53 3.77
C TYR A 41 4.78 -0.59 2.72
N ARG A 42 3.61 -1.09 3.12
CA ARG A 42 2.40 -1.05 2.29
C ARG A 42 1.18 -0.74 3.15
N LEU A 43 0.25 0.04 2.61
CA LEU A 43 -1.14 0.09 3.08
C LEU A 43 -1.98 -0.72 2.10
N LEU A 44 -2.54 -1.84 2.56
CA LEU A 44 -3.33 -2.77 1.76
C LEU A 44 -4.82 -2.54 2.04
N PHE A 45 -5.59 -2.23 1.01
CA PHE A 45 -7.02 -1.92 1.11
C PHE A 45 -7.86 -3.10 0.62
N PHE A 46 -8.80 -3.53 1.45
CA PHE A 46 -9.69 -4.65 1.22
C PHE A 46 -11.14 -4.17 1.12
N GLU A 47 -11.89 -4.69 0.15
CA GLU A 47 -13.34 -4.55 0.13
C GLU A 47 -13.94 -5.27 1.36
N PRO A 48 -15.12 -4.83 1.87
CA PRO A 48 -15.80 -5.52 2.96
C PRO A 48 -16.00 -7.02 2.66
N GLY A 49 -15.43 -7.87 3.50
CA GLY A 49 -15.51 -9.33 3.35
C GLY A 49 -14.56 -9.95 2.32
N ALA A 50 -13.74 -9.15 1.62
CA ALA A 50 -12.74 -9.65 0.68
C ALA A 50 -11.55 -10.29 1.39
N LYS A 51 -10.95 -11.29 0.75
CA LYS A 51 -9.76 -12.01 1.26
C LYS A 51 -8.45 -11.47 0.72
N ALA A 52 -8.49 -10.71 -0.38
CA ALA A 52 -7.33 -10.12 -1.02
C ALA A 52 -7.53 -8.60 -1.15
N PRO A 53 -6.43 -7.82 -1.12
CA PRO A 53 -6.51 -6.39 -1.32
C PRO A 53 -6.75 -6.07 -2.80
N PHE A 54 -7.49 -5.02 -3.08
CA PHE A 54 -7.69 -4.52 -4.45
C PHE A 54 -6.82 -3.30 -4.77
N TYR A 55 -6.37 -2.61 -3.71
CA TYR A 55 -5.61 -1.38 -3.82
C TYR A 55 -4.50 -1.36 -2.77
N ALA A 56 -3.36 -0.80 -3.14
CA ALA A 56 -2.27 -0.55 -2.22
C ALA A 56 -1.56 0.76 -2.50
N ILE A 57 -1.08 1.41 -1.44
CA ILE A 57 -0.02 2.42 -1.54
C ILE A 57 1.23 1.84 -0.91
N ASN A 58 2.35 1.93 -1.61
CA ASN A 58 3.59 1.30 -1.19
C ASN A 58 4.75 2.30 -1.09
N LEU A 59 5.63 2.03 -0.14
CA LEU A 59 6.99 2.57 -0.11
C LEU A 59 7.93 1.47 -0.58
N GLU A 60 8.62 1.70 -1.69
CA GLU A 60 9.43 0.68 -2.37
C GLU A 60 10.86 1.13 -2.57
N HIS A 61 11.78 0.17 -2.63
CA HIS A 61 13.13 0.38 -3.13
C HIS A 61 13.21 -0.02 -4.60
N THR A 62 13.73 0.87 -5.43
CA THR A 62 14.11 0.54 -6.81
C THR A 62 15.32 -0.38 -6.84
N ILE A 63 15.60 -0.96 -8.00
CA ILE A 63 16.82 -1.77 -8.22
C ILE A 63 18.11 -0.96 -7.97
N LEU A 64 18.05 0.37 -8.17
CA LEU A 64 19.17 1.28 -7.93
C LEU A 64 19.27 1.74 -6.47
N GLY A 65 18.34 1.32 -5.61
CA GLY A 65 18.32 1.66 -4.18
C GLY A 65 17.53 2.92 -3.84
N ASP A 66 17.04 3.67 -4.85
CA ASP A 66 16.17 4.83 -4.62
C ASP A 66 14.88 4.41 -3.93
N VAL A 67 14.35 5.30 -3.08
CA VAL A 67 13.06 5.10 -2.42
C VAL A 67 11.97 5.78 -3.24
N ILE A 68 10.90 5.06 -3.54
CA ILE A 68 9.76 5.59 -4.32
C ILE A 68 8.45 5.32 -3.59
N LEU A 69 7.49 6.23 -3.79
CA LEU A 69 6.09 6.02 -3.43
C LEU A 69 5.34 5.56 -4.67
N THR A 70 4.55 4.51 -4.54
CA THR A 70 3.79 3.92 -5.64
C THR A 70 2.36 3.64 -5.23
N GLU A 71 1.49 3.50 -6.22
CA GLU A 71 0.16 2.94 -6.05
C GLU A 71 -0.03 1.70 -6.92
N GLN A 72 -0.85 0.78 -6.43
CA GLN A 72 -1.17 -0.46 -7.12
C GLN A 72 -2.67 -0.71 -7.11
N LEU A 73 -3.26 -0.86 -8.29
CA LEU A 73 -4.69 -1.05 -8.53
C LEU A 73 -4.89 -2.35 -9.30
N GLY A 74 -5.27 -3.42 -8.61
CA GLY A 74 -5.30 -4.76 -9.18
C GLY A 74 -3.96 -5.15 -9.82
N SER A 75 -3.92 -5.21 -11.15
CA SER A 75 -2.72 -5.49 -11.94
C SER A 75 -1.87 -4.28 -12.32
N GLN A 76 -2.38 -3.05 -12.14
CA GLN A 76 -1.70 -1.82 -12.51
C GLN A 76 -0.81 -1.32 -11.37
N HIS A 77 0.36 -0.78 -11.72
CA HIS A 77 1.33 -0.24 -10.76
C HIS A 77 1.92 1.06 -11.30
N HIS A 78 1.89 2.12 -10.49
CA HIS A 78 2.27 3.47 -10.90
C HIS A 78 3.15 4.14 -9.85
N THR A 79 4.25 4.75 -10.30
CA THR A 79 5.07 5.62 -9.45
C THR A 79 4.38 6.95 -9.23
N LEU A 80 4.23 7.34 -7.97
CA LEU A 80 3.67 8.63 -7.55
C LEU A 80 4.76 9.67 -7.29
N GLU A 81 5.85 9.27 -6.63
CA GLU A 81 6.89 10.19 -6.17
C GLU A 81 8.23 9.47 -6.02
N HIS A 82 9.33 10.14 -6.40
CA HIS A 82 10.69 9.74 -6.03
C HIS A 82 11.10 10.48 -4.77
N LEU A 83 11.56 9.75 -3.75
CA LEU A 83 11.86 10.29 -2.43
C LEU A 83 13.37 10.40 -2.25
N ALA A 84 13.83 11.61 -1.94
CA ALA A 84 15.25 11.89 -1.76
C ALA A 84 15.86 11.25 -0.50
N GLN A 85 15.02 10.81 0.45
CA GLN A 85 15.46 10.22 1.71
C GLN A 85 14.55 9.06 2.13
N PRO A 86 15.10 8.05 2.83
CA PRO A 86 14.30 7.00 3.45
C PRO A 86 13.19 7.56 4.32
N GLN A 87 12.00 6.99 4.21
CA GLN A 87 10.86 7.39 5.04
C GLN A 87 10.68 6.43 6.20
N HIS A 88 10.41 6.98 7.39
CA HIS A 88 9.87 6.21 8.50
C HIS A 88 8.39 5.90 8.24
N TYR A 89 7.87 4.90 8.96
CA TYR A 89 6.51 4.44 8.80
C TYR A 89 5.47 5.57 8.92
N GLU A 90 5.58 6.44 9.92
CA GLU A 90 4.60 7.51 10.15
C GLU A 90 4.53 8.49 8.97
N SER A 91 5.69 8.90 8.43
CA SER A 91 5.75 9.79 7.27
C SER A 91 5.15 9.15 6.02
N PHE A 92 5.43 7.86 5.81
CA PHE A 92 4.81 7.08 4.74
C PHE A 92 3.29 7.00 4.92
N ARG A 93 2.83 6.67 6.14
CA ARG A 93 1.42 6.47 6.47
C ARG A 93 0.59 7.71 6.15
N ILE A 94 1.08 8.89 6.52
CA ILE A 94 0.40 10.17 6.22
C ILE A 94 0.24 10.36 4.71
N LYS A 95 1.34 10.32 3.94
CA LYS A 95 1.33 10.47 2.47
C LYS A 95 0.42 9.41 1.80
N ALA A 96 0.49 8.18 2.28
CA ALA A 96 -0.29 7.07 1.74
C ALA A 96 -1.79 7.25 1.99
N LEU A 97 -2.18 7.71 3.18
CA LEU A 97 -3.58 7.99 3.50
C LEU A 97 -4.12 9.18 2.72
N GLU A 98 -3.34 10.25 2.54
CA GLU A 98 -3.73 11.40 1.71
C GLU A 98 -4.04 10.96 0.28
N ARG A 99 -3.13 10.19 -0.35
CA ARG A 99 -3.34 9.66 -1.69
C ARG A 99 -4.54 8.71 -1.74
N ALA A 100 -4.64 7.79 -0.78
CA ALA A 100 -5.72 6.81 -0.75
C ALA A 100 -7.09 7.47 -0.59
N LEU A 101 -7.24 8.45 0.31
CA LEU A 101 -8.49 9.19 0.48
C LEU A 101 -8.92 9.92 -0.80
N SER A 102 -7.95 10.50 -1.52
CA SER A 102 -8.21 11.12 -2.83
C SER A 102 -8.79 10.11 -3.82
N TYR A 103 -8.16 8.94 -3.98
CA TYR A 103 -8.65 7.89 -4.88
C TYR A 103 -9.99 7.27 -4.44
N LEU A 104 -10.12 6.87 -3.17
CA LEU A 104 -11.35 6.24 -2.66
C LEU A 104 -12.57 7.18 -2.79
N SER A 105 -12.36 8.49 -2.75
CA SER A 105 -13.42 9.47 -2.98
C SER A 105 -13.99 9.45 -4.41
N THR A 106 -13.20 9.02 -5.41
CA THR A 106 -13.67 8.91 -6.80
C THR A 106 -14.54 7.67 -7.00
N LEU A 107 -14.32 6.62 -6.21
CA LEU A 107 -15.08 5.38 -6.27
C LEU A 107 -16.50 5.53 -5.71
N LYS A 108 -16.70 6.37 -4.68
CA LYS A 108 -18.03 6.63 -4.10
C LYS A 108 -18.98 7.42 -5.02
N LYS A 109 -18.43 8.04 -6.07
CA LYS A 109 -19.19 8.85 -7.05
C LYS A 109 -19.60 8.06 -8.29
N SER A 110 -19.13 6.82 -8.40
CA SER A 110 -19.42 5.90 -9.51
C SER A 110 -20.55 4.96 -9.11
#